data_AF-A0A6P1IIQ0-F1
#
_entry.id   AF-A0A6P1IIQ0-F1
#
_cell.length_a   1.000
_cell.length_b   1.000
_cell.length_c   1.000
_cell.angle_alpha   90.00
_cell.angle_beta   90.00
_cell.angle_gamma   90.00
#
_symmetry.space_group_name_H-M   'P 1'
#
loop_
_entity.id
_entity.type
_entity.pdbx_description
1 polymer ?
#
loop_
_entity_poly.entity_id
_entity_poly.type
_entity_poly.pdbx_seq_one_letter_code
_entity_poly.pdbx_strand_id
1 'polypeptide(L)'
;MKARCEQKGSTLVVSLIMLVLITLVAVSAIRFGVVNLKIAGNAQVQTEATTAAQTTIENLIEEINVAENLDAIQAKAALSVVTGSQSYPVAVVKPACKISVPVLNQELNTASAADIPCFESADSDFAYKPDGTPIGKLSACNRQQWDLEVSVNDASTGASLTMVQGLSVRVPAQVACN
;
A
#
# COMPACT_ATOMS: atom_id res chain seq x y z
N MET A 1 2.06 73.06 -48.98
CA MET A 1 1.11 72.24 -48.20
C MET A 1 1.35 70.78 -48.53
N LYS A 2 1.76 69.95 -47.55
CA LYS A 2 2.17 68.56 -47.78
C LYS A 2 1.00 67.65 -47.38
N ALA A 3 0.36 67.01 -48.35
CA ALA A 3 -0.76 66.11 -48.11
C ALA A 3 -0.26 64.86 -47.37
N ARG A 4 -0.81 64.59 -46.18
CA ARG A 4 -0.61 63.34 -45.44
C ARG A 4 -1.56 62.29 -46.01
N CYS A 5 -1.02 61.24 -46.60
CA CYS A 5 -1.79 60.08 -47.01
C CYS A 5 -2.14 59.27 -45.75
N GLU A 6 -3.43 59.18 -45.42
CA GLU A 6 -3.89 58.43 -44.25
C GLU A 6 -3.82 56.92 -44.52
N GLN A 7 -2.88 56.23 -43.86
CA GLN A 7 -2.80 54.77 -43.81
C GLN A 7 -3.92 54.20 -42.91
N LYS A 8 -5.16 54.15 -43.40
CA LYS A 8 -6.30 53.63 -42.64
C LYS A 8 -6.58 52.13 -42.83
N GLY A 9 -5.91 51.46 -43.76
CA GLY A 9 -6.14 50.03 -44.05
C GLY A 9 -5.17 49.05 -43.36
N SER A 10 -3.92 49.43 -43.14
CA SER A 10 -2.88 48.49 -42.67
C SER A 10 -2.99 48.13 -41.19
N THR A 11 -3.50 49.03 -40.35
CA THR A 11 -3.60 48.82 -38.89
C THR A 11 -4.66 47.79 -38.51
N LEU A 12 -5.75 47.72 -39.27
CA LEU A 12 -6.86 46.78 -39.03
C LEU A 12 -6.50 45.34 -39.41
N VAL A 13 -5.68 45.18 -40.47
CA VAL A 13 -5.13 43.86 -40.85
C VAL A 13 -4.12 43.38 -39.80
N VAL A 14 -3.21 44.25 -39.37
CA VAL A 14 -2.21 43.91 -38.34
C VAL A 14 -2.88 43.59 -37.01
N SER A 15 -3.92 44.33 -36.59
CA SER A 15 -4.65 44.03 -35.36
C SER A 15 -5.40 42.71 -35.44
N LEU A 16 -5.97 42.36 -36.59
CA LEU A 16 -6.66 41.08 -36.78
C LEU A 16 -5.68 39.90 -36.75
N ILE A 17 -4.51 40.04 -37.38
CA ILE A 17 -3.43 39.04 -37.29
C ILE A 17 -2.96 38.88 -35.85
N MET A 18 -2.71 39.97 -35.13
CA MET A 18 -2.32 39.92 -33.71
C MET A 18 -3.38 39.25 -32.85
N LEU A 19 -4.67 39.56 -33.07
CA LEU A 19 -5.77 38.93 -32.36
C LEU A 19 -5.82 37.41 -32.60
N VAL A 20 -5.59 36.98 -33.84
CA VAL A 20 -5.48 35.54 -34.18
C VAL A 20 -4.29 34.90 -33.47
N LEU A 21 -3.12 35.55 -33.43
CA LEU A 21 -1.95 35.02 -32.73
C LEU A 21 -2.18 34.88 -31.22
N ILE A 22 -2.75 35.91 -30.58
CA ILE A 22 -3.03 35.90 -29.14
C ILE A 22 -4.07 34.83 -28.81
N THR A 23 -5.13 34.70 -29.62
CA THR A 23 -6.14 33.65 -29.42
C THR A 23 -5.57 32.24 -29.57
N LEU A 24 -4.67 32.01 -30.53
CA LEU A 24 -3.97 30.72 -30.66
C LEU A 24 -3.11 30.39 -29.44
N VAL A 25 -2.36 31.37 -28.93
CA VAL A 25 -1.55 31.21 -27.71
C VAL A 25 -2.46 30.93 -26.50
N ALA A 26 -3.56 31.67 -26.35
CA ALA A 26 -4.51 31.48 -25.26
C ALA A 26 -5.15 30.09 -25.29
N VAL A 27 -5.62 29.62 -26.46
CA VAL A 27 -6.20 28.28 -26.62
C VAL A 27 -5.17 27.19 -26.32
N SER A 28 -3.93 27.38 -26.76
CA SER A 28 -2.82 26.46 -26.46
C SER A 28 -2.58 26.37 -24.95
N ALA A 29 -2.47 27.51 -24.26
CA ALA A 29 -2.29 27.57 -22.81
C ALA A 29 -3.43 26.88 -22.04
N ILE A 30 -4.69 27.07 -22.45
CA ILE A 30 -5.85 26.40 -21.85
C ILE A 30 -5.74 24.88 -22.03
N ARG A 31 -5.38 24.41 -23.24
CA ARG A 31 -5.22 22.98 -23.51
C ARG A 31 -4.11 22.36 -22.64
N PHE A 32 -2.97 23.05 -22.51
CA PHE A 32 -1.91 22.61 -21.59
C PHE A 32 -2.39 22.55 -20.14
N GLY A 33 -3.14 23.55 -19.68
CA GLY A 33 -3.74 23.56 -18.34
C GLY A 33 -4.64 22.35 -18.09
N VAL A 34 -5.54 22.04 -19.04
CA VAL A 34 -6.44 20.89 -18.94
C VAL A 34 -5.68 19.56 -18.89
N VAL A 35 -4.60 19.42 -19.67
CA VAL A 35 -3.76 18.20 -19.64
C VAL A 35 -3.10 18.02 -18.28
N ASN A 36 -2.51 19.08 -17.74
CA ASN A 36 -1.86 19.02 -16.43
C ASN A 36 -2.85 18.67 -15.31
N LEU A 37 -4.07 19.22 -15.35
CA LEU A 37 -5.12 18.89 -14.38
C LEU A 37 -5.55 17.42 -14.48
N LYS A 38 -5.64 16.86 -15.68
CA LYS A 38 -5.94 15.42 -15.86
C LYS A 38 -4.82 14.54 -15.28
N ILE A 39 -3.56 14.91 -15.49
CA ILE A 39 -2.42 14.18 -14.94
C ILE A 39 -2.47 14.24 -13.40
N ALA A 40 -2.68 15.44 -12.83
CA ALA A 40 -2.79 15.61 -11.39
C ALA A 40 -3.97 14.82 -10.79
N GLY A 41 -5.13 14.82 -11.46
CA GLY A 41 -6.29 14.03 -11.02
C GLY A 41 -6.04 12.53 -11.05
N ASN A 42 -5.38 12.02 -12.10
CA ASN A 42 -5.02 10.60 -12.17
C ASN A 42 -3.99 10.22 -11.08
N ALA A 43 -3.01 11.08 -10.82
CA ALA A 43 -2.03 10.87 -9.75
C ALA A 43 -2.69 10.90 -8.36
N GLN A 44 -3.68 11.78 -8.16
CA GLN A 44 -4.48 11.83 -6.93
C GLN A 44 -5.24 10.51 -6.72
N VAL A 45 -5.96 10.02 -7.74
CA VAL A 45 -6.67 8.73 -7.68
C VAL A 45 -5.72 7.58 -7.32
N GLN A 46 -4.55 7.52 -7.94
CA GLN A 46 -3.56 6.48 -7.64
C GLN A 46 -3.07 6.54 -6.19
N THR A 47 -2.84 7.76 -5.68
CA THR A 47 -2.37 7.97 -4.30
C THR A 47 -3.45 7.62 -3.29
N GLU A 48 -4.69 8.03 -3.53
CA GLU A 48 -5.84 7.73 -2.68
C GLU A 48 -6.10 6.22 -2.63
N ALA A 49 -6.11 5.53 -3.78
CA ALA A 49 -6.27 4.07 -3.82
C ALA A 49 -5.15 3.33 -3.08
N THR A 50 -3.90 3.80 -3.21
CA THR A 50 -2.76 3.24 -2.47
C THR A 50 -2.90 3.46 -0.96
N THR A 51 -3.36 4.65 -0.56
CA THR A 51 -3.61 4.98 0.85
C THR A 51 -4.72 4.11 1.42
N ALA A 52 -5.80 3.89 0.67
CA ALA A 52 -6.91 3.03 1.08
C ALA A 52 -6.47 1.58 1.32
N ALA A 53 -5.63 1.06 0.42
CA ALA A 53 -5.00 -0.25 0.60
C ALA A 53 -4.11 -0.29 1.84
N GLN A 54 -3.31 0.76 2.08
CA GLN A 54 -2.36 0.81 3.19
C GLN A 54 -3.08 0.85 4.54
N THR A 55 -4.12 1.67 4.67
CA THR A 55 -4.97 1.69 5.87
C THR A 55 -5.63 0.33 6.12
N THR A 56 -6.02 -0.38 5.07
CA THR A 56 -6.58 -1.73 5.22
C THR A 56 -5.55 -2.73 5.73
N ILE A 57 -4.31 -2.68 5.23
CA ILE A 57 -3.22 -3.51 5.74
C ILE A 57 -2.89 -3.17 7.19
N GLU A 58 -2.84 -1.89 7.57
CA GLU A 58 -2.55 -1.47 8.95
C GLU A 58 -3.60 -1.99 9.93
N ASN A 59 -4.89 -1.88 9.57
CA ASN A 59 -5.98 -2.45 10.36
C ASN A 59 -5.87 -3.98 10.47
N LEU A 60 -5.44 -4.65 9.40
CA LEU A 60 -5.22 -6.11 9.40
C LEU A 60 -4.05 -6.51 10.30
N ILE A 61 -2.97 -5.73 10.34
CA ILE A 61 -1.83 -5.95 11.24
C ILE A 61 -2.26 -5.74 12.69
N GLU A 62 -3.09 -4.74 12.97
CA GLU A 62 -3.66 -4.55 14.31
C GLU A 62 -4.54 -5.74 14.72
N GLU A 63 -5.39 -6.23 13.82
CA GLU A 63 -6.19 -7.45 14.03
C GLU A 63 -5.29 -8.66 14.32
N ILE A 64 -4.18 -8.82 13.58
CA ILE A 64 -3.20 -9.90 13.79
C ILE A 64 -2.52 -9.80 15.16
N ASN A 65 -2.12 -8.60 15.59
CA ASN A 65 -1.45 -8.42 16.89
C ASN A 65 -2.36 -8.76 18.07
N VAL A 66 -3.68 -8.62 17.91
CA VAL A 66 -4.66 -8.99 18.94
C VAL A 66 -5.16 -10.44 18.76
N ALA A 67 -5.09 -10.98 17.54
CA ALA A 67 -5.56 -12.33 17.25
C ALA A 67 -4.68 -13.39 17.91
N GLU A 68 -5.29 -14.23 18.74
CA GLU A 68 -4.64 -15.42 19.30
C GLU A 68 -4.45 -16.53 18.25
N ASN A 69 -5.19 -16.45 17.14
CA ASN A 69 -5.13 -17.41 16.03
C ASN A 69 -5.13 -16.68 14.68
N LEU A 70 -3.96 -16.55 14.08
CA LEU A 70 -3.78 -15.90 12.78
C LEU A 70 -4.44 -16.67 11.62
N ASP A 71 -4.56 -17.99 11.72
CA ASP A 71 -5.22 -18.83 10.71
C ASP A 71 -6.74 -18.55 10.62
N ALA A 72 -7.31 -17.90 11.65
CA ALA A 72 -8.72 -17.50 11.66
C ALA A 72 -9.00 -16.29 10.75
N ILE A 73 -7.97 -15.54 10.33
CA ILE A 73 -8.13 -14.38 9.47
C ILE A 73 -8.53 -14.85 8.07
N GLN A 74 -9.76 -14.52 7.68
CA GLN A 74 -10.31 -14.89 6.38
C GLN A 74 -10.15 -13.78 5.36
N ALA A 75 -10.24 -14.16 4.09
CA ALA A 75 -10.45 -13.20 3.01
C ALA A 75 -11.69 -12.35 3.31
N LYS A 76 -11.57 -11.04 3.11
CA LYS A 76 -12.69 -10.09 3.27
C LYS A 76 -13.09 -9.60 1.89
N ALA A 77 -14.39 -9.65 1.60
CA ALA A 77 -14.95 -9.05 0.39
C ALA A 77 -14.64 -7.55 0.36
N ALA A 78 -14.71 -6.93 -0.84
CA ALA A 78 -14.34 -5.54 -1.05
C ALA A 78 -14.97 -4.59 0.00
N LEU A 79 -14.14 -4.13 0.94
CA LEU A 79 -14.48 -3.19 1.98
C LEU A 79 -14.37 -1.78 1.42
N SER A 80 -15.36 -0.94 1.72
CA SER A 80 -15.34 0.46 1.31
C SER A 80 -14.48 1.27 2.26
N VAL A 81 -13.33 1.76 1.78
CA VAL A 81 -12.41 2.61 2.56
C VAL A 81 -12.43 4.02 2.01
N VAL A 82 -12.73 4.99 2.87
CA VAL A 82 -12.82 6.41 2.50
C VAL A 82 -11.45 7.06 2.59
N THR A 83 -11.00 7.65 1.49
CA THR A 83 -9.76 8.44 1.43
C THR A 83 -10.04 9.76 0.72
N GLY A 84 -9.87 10.87 1.43
CA GLY A 84 -10.26 12.18 0.91
C GLY A 84 -11.78 12.29 0.77
N SER A 85 -12.26 12.53 -0.45
CA SER A 85 -13.70 12.65 -0.74
C SER A 85 -14.30 11.42 -1.45
N GLN A 86 -13.48 10.42 -1.77
CA GLN A 86 -13.87 9.23 -2.51
C GLN A 86 -13.75 7.96 -1.65
N SER A 87 -14.47 6.91 -2.03
CA SER A 87 -14.44 5.61 -1.38
C SER A 87 -13.89 4.57 -2.35
N TYR A 88 -12.91 3.79 -1.90
CA TYR A 88 -12.23 2.78 -2.69
C TYR A 88 -12.59 1.38 -2.18
N PRO A 89 -13.00 0.46 -3.07
CA PRO A 89 -13.26 -0.93 -2.71
C PRO A 89 -11.94 -1.69 -2.55
N VAL A 90 -11.62 -2.08 -1.31
CA VAL A 90 -10.40 -2.84 -0.98
C VAL A 90 -10.78 -4.27 -0.59
N ALA A 91 -10.41 -5.25 -1.39
CA ALA A 91 -10.57 -6.67 -1.05
C ALA A 91 -9.32 -7.19 -0.33
N VAL A 92 -9.53 -8.00 0.71
CA VAL A 92 -8.46 -8.63 1.48
C VAL A 92 -8.38 -10.10 1.09
N VAL A 93 -7.22 -10.55 0.66
CA VAL A 93 -6.96 -11.97 0.40
C VAL A 93 -6.64 -12.66 1.72
N LYS A 94 -6.99 -13.94 1.85
CA LYS A 94 -6.64 -14.72 3.04
C LYS A 94 -5.10 -14.67 3.23
N PRO A 95 -4.60 -14.23 4.40
CA PRO A 95 -3.18 -14.27 4.71
C PRO A 95 -2.61 -15.67 4.60
N ALA A 96 -1.41 -15.80 4.05
CA ALA A 96 -0.73 -17.08 3.91
C ALA A 96 0.60 -17.05 4.66
N CYS A 97 0.85 -18.07 5.47
CA CYS A 97 2.15 -18.23 6.11
C CYS A 97 3.17 -18.79 5.11
N LYS A 98 4.33 -18.13 4.98
CA LYS A 98 5.39 -18.55 4.04
C LYS A 98 6.52 -19.28 4.74
N ILE A 99 6.84 -18.87 5.96
CA ILE A 99 8.00 -19.37 6.70
C ILE A 99 7.60 -19.50 8.17
N SER A 100 7.92 -20.64 8.78
CA SER A 100 7.88 -20.84 10.23
C SER A 100 9.22 -21.38 10.69
N VAL A 101 9.85 -20.70 11.65
CA VAL A 101 11.12 -21.10 12.24
C VAL A 101 10.94 -21.21 13.76
N PRO A 102 11.36 -22.32 14.39
CA PRO A 102 11.32 -22.43 15.84
C PRO A 102 12.23 -21.39 16.49
N VAL A 103 11.76 -20.80 17.59
CA VAL A 103 12.59 -19.91 18.42
C VAL A 103 13.23 -20.75 19.52
N LEU A 104 14.53 -20.54 19.76
CA LEU A 104 15.27 -21.25 20.80
C LEU A 104 15.21 -20.50 22.13
N ASN A 105 15.22 -21.22 23.25
CA ASN A 105 15.24 -20.60 24.58
C ASN A 105 16.47 -19.71 24.83
N GLN A 106 17.57 -19.96 24.13
CA GLN A 106 18.78 -19.12 24.21
C GLN A 106 18.64 -17.76 23.50
N GLU A 107 17.66 -17.64 22.60
CA GLU A 107 17.36 -16.41 21.86
C GLU A 107 16.35 -15.51 22.60
N LEU A 108 15.79 -16.00 23.71
CA LEU A 108 14.79 -15.31 24.50
C LEU A 108 15.41 -14.54 25.67
N ASN A 109 14.81 -13.40 26.01
CA ASN A 109 15.22 -12.55 27.12
C ASN A 109 14.17 -12.57 28.24
N THR A 110 14.52 -13.11 29.41
CA THR A 110 13.62 -13.17 30.58
C THR A 110 13.22 -11.80 31.14
N ALA A 111 13.92 -10.72 30.77
CA ALA A 111 13.54 -9.35 31.13
C ALA A 111 12.51 -8.73 30.16
N SER A 112 12.25 -9.36 29.01
CA SER A 112 11.28 -8.90 28.03
C SER A 112 9.92 -9.56 28.29
N ALA A 113 8.89 -8.76 28.58
CA ALA A 113 7.54 -9.26 28.81
C ALA A 113 6.98 -10.07 27.62
N ALA A 114 7.42 -9.77 26.39
CA ALA A 114 7.02 -10.49 25.18
C ALA A 114 7.65 -11.89 25.06
N ASP A 115 8.77 -12.14 25.74
CA ASP A 115 9.50 -13.41 25.66
C ASP A 115 9.10 -14.37 26.79
N ILE A 116 8.53 -13.86 27.90
CA ILE A 116 8.11 -14.66 29.06
C ILE A 116 7.20 -15.82 28.66
N PRO A 117 6.14 -15.64 27.83
CA PRO A 117 5.27 -16.75 27.44
C PRO A 117 5.98 -17.84 26.65
N CYS A 118 7.09 -17.51 25.98
CA CYS A 118 7.82 -18.46 25.15
C CYS A 118 8.70 -19.42 25.98
N PHE A 119 8.97 -19.13 27.26
CA PHE A 119 9.72 -20.05 28.12
C PHE A 119 8.88 -21.21 28.68
N GLU A 120 7.54 -21.16 28.58
CA GLU A 120 6.62 -22.14 29.18
C GLU A 120 6.41 -23.42 28.32
N SER A 121 7.42 -23.86 27.55
CA SER A 121 7.31 -25.15 26.86
C SER A 121 7.54 -26.30 27.85
N ALA A 122 6.59 -27.23 27.92
CA ALA A 122 6.82 -28.55 28.53
C ALA A 122 7.80 -29.41 27.70
N ASP A 123 8.17 -28.91 26.52
CA ASP A 123 8.99 -29.61 25.54
C ASP A 123 10.47 -29.48 25.89
N SER A 124 11.09 -30.61 26.26
CA SER A 124 12.52 -30.68 26.56
C SER A 124 13.38 -30.89 25.30
N ASP A 125 12.75 -30.88 24.14
CA ASP A 125 13.38 -31.17 22.85
C ASP A 125 14.41 -30.10 22.44
N PHE A 126 15.42 -30.57 21.73
CA PHE A 126 16.49 -29.75 21.17
C PHE A 126 16.29 -29.59 19.67
N ALA A 127 16.59 -28.40 19.15
CA ALA A 127 16.84 -28.22 17.73
C ALA A 127 18.22 -28.80 17.38
N TYR A 128 18.31 -29.51 16.27
CA TYR A 128 19.55 -30.09 15.77
C TYR A 128 19.88 -29.55 14.39
N LYS A 129 21.18 -29.41 14.11
CA LYS A 129 21.66 -29.19 12.73
C LYS A 129 21.48 -30.48 11.92
N PRO A 130 21.56 -30.40 10.57
CA PRO A 130 21.59 -31.59 9.71
C PRO A 130 22.73 -32.58 10.06
N ASP A 131 23.78 -32.11 10.72
CA ASP A 131 24.91 -32.92 11.19
C ASP A 131 24.67 -33.62 12.55
N GLY A 132 23.50 -33.43 13.18
CA GLY A 132 23.13 -34.02 14.47
C GLY A 132 23.64 -33.25 15.70
N THR A 133 24.30 -32.10 15.53
CA THR A 133 24.75 -31.25 16.64
C THR A 133 23.56 -30.49 17.25
N PRO A 134 23.35 -30.54 18.58
CA PRO A 134 22.31 -29.74 19.23
C PRO A 134 22.64 -28.24 19.15
N ILE A 135 21.64 -27.45 18.78
CA ILE A 135 21.72 -25.99 18.65
C ILE A 135 21.19 -25.31 19.90
N GLY A 136 20.13 -25.86 20.50
CA GLY A 136 19.53 -25.35 21.72
C GLY A 136 18.16 -25.94 21.99
N LYS A 137 17.64 -25.70 23.20
CA LYS A 137 16.28 -26.13 23.56
C LYS A 137 15.24 -25.30 22.80
N LEU A 138 14.22 -25.98 22.29
CA LEU A 138 13.07 -25.35 21.68
C LEU A 138 12.27 -24.56 22.73
N SER A 139 11.73 -23.42 22.32
CA SER A 139 10.80 -22.63 23.13
C SER A 139 9.34 -22.98 22.80
N ALA A 140 8.39 -22.42 23.55
CA ALA A 140 6.96 -22.53 23.26
C ALA A 140 6.50 -21.67 22.07
N CYS A 141 7.41 -21.01 21.34
CA CYS A 141 7.09 -20.07 20.28
C CYS A 141 7.81 -20.37 18.96
N ASN A 142 7.12 -20.08 17.87
CA ASN A 142 7.66 -20.01 16.53
C ASN A 142 7.69 -18.55 16.05
N ARG A 143 8.66 -18.23 15.19
CA ARG A 143 8.67 -16.99 14.42
C ARG A 143 8.13 -17.31 13.04
N GLN A 144 6.98 -16.72 12.71
CA GLN A 144 6.32 -16.91 11.44
C GLN A 144 6.39 -15.65 10.58
N GLN A 145 6.53 -15.84 9.28
CA GLN A 145 6.41 -14.79 8.27
C GLN A 145 5.16 -15.04 7.43
N TRP A 146 4.30 -14.03 7.38
CA TRP A 146 3.03 -14.01 6.71
C TRP A 146 3.05 -13.01 5.56
N ASP A 147 2.41 -13.36 4.45
CA ASP A 147 2.14 -12.43 3.37
C ASP A 147 0.69 -11.95 3.47
N LEU A 148 0.53 -10.63 3.56
CA LEU A 148 -0.74 -9.93 3.55
C LEU A 148 -0.96 -9.34 2.17
N GLU A 149 -2.04 -9.71 1.50
CA GLU A 149 -2.37 -9.18 0.19
C GLU A 149 -3.74 -8.48 0.22
N VAL A 150 -3.76 -7.28 -0.34
CA VAL A 150 -4.98 -6.51 -0.58
C VAL A 150 -5.01 -6.02 -2.02
N SER A 151 -6.21 -5.92 -2.58
CA SER A 151 -6.40 -5.42 -3.94
C SER A 151 -7.48 -4.35 -3.97
N VAL A 152 -7.24 -3.30 -4.75
CA VAL A 152 -8.24 -2.28 -5.09
C VAL A 152 -8.62 -2.47 -6.55
N ASN A 153 -9.91 -2.53 -6.81
CA ASN A 153 -10.45 -2.57 -8.16
C ASN A 153 -11.66 -1.65 -8.23
N ASP A 154 -11.41 -0.38 -8.52
CA ASP A 154 -12.43 0.67 -8.57
C ASP A 154 -12.88 0.93 -10.02
N ALA A 155 -14.11 0.53 -10.33
CA ALA A 155 -14.72 0.76 -11.63
C ALA A 155 -15.07 2.24 -11.90
N SER A 156 -15.18 3.08 -10.86
CA SER A 156 -15.59 4.48 -11.00
C SER A 156 -14.44 5.37 -11.48
N THR A 157 -13.24 5.16 -10.95
CA THR A 157 -12.03 5.89 -11.35
C THR A 157 -11.16 5.12 -12.35
N GLY A 158 -11.35 3.80 -12.47
CA GLY A 158 -10.47 2.91 -13.23
C GLY A 158 -9.18 2.54 -12.48
N ALA A 159 -9.06 2.89 -11.20
CA ALA A 159 -7.91 2.54 -10.38
C ALA A 159 -7.89 1.04 -10.09
N SER A 160 -6.78 0.39 -10.41
CA SER A 160 -6.52 -1.00 -10.05
C SER A 160 -5.12 -1.13 -9.49
N LEU A 161 -5.00 -1.75 -8.32
CA LEU A 161 -3.72 -2.03 -7.67
C LEU A 161 -3.83 -3.29 -6.81
N THR A 162 -2.72 -3.99 -6.68
CA THR A 162 -2.53 -5.06 -5.71
C THR A 162 -1.31 -4.70 -4.86
N MET A 163 -1.47 -4.80 -3.55
CA MET A 163 -0.40 -4.55 -2.60
C MET A 163 -0.19 -5.79 -1.74
N VAL A 164 1.08 -6.20 -1.63
CA VAL A 164 1.51 -7.33 -0.81
C VAL A 164 2.53 -6.82 0.20
N GLN A 165 2.32 -7.16 1.47
CA GLN A 165 3.23 -6.82 2.56
C GLN A 165 3.58 -8.06 3.38
N GLY A 166 4.88 -8.23 3.68
CA GLY A 166 5.35 -9.27 4.59
C GLY A 166 5.28 -8.82 6.04
N LEU A 167 4.75 -9.67 6.91
CA LEU A 167 4.67 -9.47 8.36
C LEU A 167 5.41 -10.60 9.07
N SER A 168 6.33 -10.27 9.98
CA SER A 168 6.97 -11.25 10.86
C SER A 168 6.37 -11.14 12.27
N VAL A 169 5.77 -12.21 12.75
CA VAL A 169 5.20 -12.29 14.09
C VAL A 169 5.79 -13.45 14.88
N ARG A 170 5.80 -13.31 16.20
CA ARG A 170 6.06 -14.43 17.10
C ARG A 170 4.72 -14.98 17.58
N VAL A 171 4.54 -16.28 17.39
CA VAL A 171 3.30 -16.99 17.72
C VAL A 171 3.61 -18.21 18.59
N PRO A 172 2.63 -18.72 19.36
CA PRO A 172 2.78 -20.01 20.03
C PRO A 172 3.15 -21.12 19.03
N ALA A 173 3.95 -22.09 19.46
CA ALA A 173 4.45 -23.17 18.61
C ALA A 173 3.33 -24.06 18.04
N GLN A 174 2.14 -24.02 18.64
CA GLN A 174 0.95 -24.74 18.19
C GLN A 174 0.24 -24.09 16.99
N VAL A 175 0.54 -22.82 16.69
CA VAL A 175 -0.02 -22.15 15.52
C VAL A 175 0.61 -22.75 14.27
N ALA A 176 -0.22 -23.35 13.42
CA ALA A 176 0.21 -23.94 12.17
C ALA A 176 0.60 -22.84 11.16
N CYS A 177 1.45 -23.21 10.21
CA CYS A 177 1.84 -22.36 9.07
C CYS A 177 1.40 -23.10 7.81
N ASN A 178 0.19 -22.79 7.34
CA ASN A 178 -0.46 -23.46 6.21
C ASN A 178 -0.72 -22.50 5.04
#